data_AF-A0A1Y2BNT1-F1
#
_entry.id   AF-A0A1Y2BNT1-F1
#
_cell.length_a   1.000
_cell.length_b   1.000
_cell.length_c   1.000
_cell.angle_alpha   90.00
_cell.angle_beta   90.00
_cell.angle_gamma   90.00
#
_symmetry.space_group_name_H-M   'P 1'
#
loop_
_entity.id
_entity.type
_entity.pdbx_description
1 polymer ?
#
loop_
_entity_poly.entity_id
_entity_poly.type
_entity_poly.pdbx_seq_one_letter_code
_entity_poly.pdbx_strand_id
1 'polypeptide(L)'
;MPNFDVREQLSLGQGFDLKKLASVQYNILPSDFKQTQVQTVEWSDTFFTANESSDEKMKKFGLDASLQVGVLFGLIDTGVDFHFLSINQSKNQTVSGTLMYRYATTQESLVIDQVIPYLEKFKILNEETAATHVITKIIYGGYAICRFDYDLEEGEKLAEIEVTSRQIEHT
;
A
#
# COMPACT_ATOMS: atom_id res chain seq x y z
N MET A 1 20.61 4.69 -4.84
CA MET A 1 19.54 3.76 -4.39
C MET A 1 18.62 4.55 -3.50
N PRO A 2 17.29 4.52 -3.69
CA PRO A 2 16.40 5.22 -2.78
C PRO A 2 16.61 4.62 -1.39
N ASN A 3 16.89 5.51 -0.44
CA ASN A 3 17.27 5.21 0.92
C ASN A 3 15.98 4.88 1.69
N PHE A 4 15.59 3.61 1.72
CA PHE A 4 14.57 3.13 2.64
C PHE A 4 15.07 3.41 4.07
N ASP A 5 14.43 4.34 4.78
CA ASP A 5 14.76 4.61 6.17
C ASP A 5 14.46 3.34 6.98
N VAL A 6 15.51 2.79 7.61
CA VAL A 6 15.49 1.61 8.47
C VAL A 6 14.57 1.76 9.70
N ARG A 7 14.00 2.95 9.92
CA ARG A 7 13.00 3.24 10.97
C ARG A 7 11.56 2.90 10.60
N GLU A 8 11.25 2.55 9.35
CA GLU A 8 9.88 2.26 8.89
C GLU A 8 9.62 0.77 8.57
N GLN A 9 10.48 -0.14 9.03
CA GLN A 9 10.18 -1.58 8.90
C GLN A 9 9.12 -1.99 9.93
N LEU A 10 7.90 -2.23 9.44
CA LEU A 10 6.86 -2.91 10.21
C LEU A 10 7.40 -4.26 10.70
N SER A 11 7.10 -4.58 11.96
CA SER A 11 7.50 -5.84 12.59
C SER A 11 6.29 -6.64 13.03
N LEU A 12 6.38 -7.97 12.94
CA LEU A 12 5.35 -8.83 13.51
C LEU A 12 5.25 -8.62 15.02
N GLY A 13 4.01 -8.55 15.51
CA GLY A 13 3.71 -8.26 16.91
C GLY A 13 3.82 -6.78 17.30
N GLN A 14 4.18 -5.89 16.36
CA GLN A 14 4.16 -4.45 16.59
C GLN A 14 2.72 -3.94 16.69
N GLY A 15 2.49 -2.96 17.55
CA GLY A 15 1.20 -2.28 17.61
C GLY A 15 1.01 -1.29 16.46
N PHE A 16 -0.25 -1.08 16.07
CA PHE A 16 -0.64 -0.12 15.03
C PHE A 16 -1.82 0.72 15.52
N ASP A 17 -1.73 2.04 15.34
CA ASP A 17 -2.81 2.98 15.66
C ASP A 17 -3.58 3.32 14.38
N LEU A 18 -4.75 2.72 14.18
CA LEU A 18 -5.60 3.00 13.02
C LEU A 18 -6.07 4.46 12.94
N LYS A 19 -6.12 5.21 14.04
CA LYS A 19 -6.56 6.62 13.99
C LYS A 19 -5.47 7.51 13.38
N LYS A 20 -4.21 7.14 13.62
CA LYS A 20 -3.03 7.84 13.08
C LYS A 20 -2.49 7.20 11.82
N LEU A 21 -2.95 6.00 11.49
CA LEU A 21 -2.45 5.18 10.38
C LEU A 21 -0.93 4.96 10.46
N ALA A 22 -0.43 4.73 11.68
CA ALA A 22 1.00 4.60 11.96
C ALA A 22 1.28 3.47 12.95
N SER A 23 2.45 2.85 12.79
CA SER A 23 2.97 1.88 13.76
C SER A 23 3.34 2.57 15.07
N VAL A 24 3.07 1.93 16.21
CA VAL A 24 3.55 2.40 17.51
C VAL A 24 5.00 1.98 17.74
N GLN A 25 5.75 2.75 18.53
CA GLN A 25 7.19 2.53 18.74
C GLN A 25 7.53 1.33 19.66
N TYR A 26 6.55 0.49 20.00
CA TYR A 26 6.74 -0.67 20.88
C TYR A 26 6.04 -1.91 20.30
N ASN A 27 6.63 -3.06 20.58
CA ASN A 27 5.98 -4.33 20.26
C ASN A 27 4.99 -4.71 21.36
N ILE A 28 3.81 -5.14 20.93
CA ILE A 28 2.78 -5.70 21.80
C ILE A 28 3.16 -7.14 22.19
N LEU A 29 3.71 -7.88 21.23
CA LEU A 29 4.21 -9.22 21.47
C LEU A 29 5.71 -9.18 21.75
N PRO A 30 6.22 -10.02 22.66
CA PRO A 30 7.62 -10.04 23.02
C PRO A 30 8.46 -10.62 21.87
N SER A 31 9.73 -10.23 21.82
CA SER A 31 10.64 -10.61 20.71
C SER A 31 10.90 -12.11 20.63
N ASP A 32 10.69 -12.84 21.72
CA ASP A 32 10.83 -14.30 21.82
C ASP A 32 9.51 -15.04 21.57
N PHE A 33 8.48 -14.36 21.07
CA PHE A 33 7.24 -14.98 20.61
C PHE A 33 7.53 -15.84 19.37
N LYS A 34 7.95 -17.10 19.57
CA LYS A 34 8.51 -18.00 18.54
C LYS A 34 7.48 -18.60 17.56
N GLN A 35 6.32 -17.98 17.40
CA GLN A 35 5.19 -18.58 16.70
C GLN A 35 4.96 -17.89 15.36
N THR A 36 6.04 -17.77 14.60
CA THR A 36 6.03 -17.22 13.25
C THR A 36 6.10 -18.36 12.23
N GLN A 37 5.24 -18.28 11.24
CA GLN A 37 5.31 -19.08 10.03
C GLN A 37 5.88 -18.22 8.92
N VAL A 38 6.92 -18.72 8.28
CA VAL A 38 7.50 -18.12 7.08
C VAL A 38 7.16 -19.02 5.91
N GLN A 39 6.54 -18.42 4.89
CA GLN A 39 6.14 -19.12 3.68
C GLN A 39 6.70 -18.37 2.48
N THR A 40 7.35 -19.10 1.57
CA THR A 40 7.60 -18.58 0.22
C THR A 40 6.27 -18.47 -0.50
N VAL A 41 5.97 -17.26 -0.97
CA VAL A 41 4.78 -16.99 -1.76
C VAL A 41 5.21 -16.54 -3.14
N GLU A 42 4.47 -16.94 -4.15
CA GLU A 42 4.67 -16.47 -5.51
C GLU A 42 3.35 -15.90 -5.99
N TRP A 43 3.28 -14.57 -5.98
CA TRP A 43 2.14 -13.82 -6.50
C TRP A 43 2.68 -12.57 -7.16
N SER A 44 2.06 -12.21 -8.26
CA SER A 44 2.34 -10.99 -8.98
C SER A 44 1.05 -10.37 -9.48
N ASP A 45 1.08 -9.06 -9.64
CA ASP A 45 -0.05 -8.29 -10.10
C ASP A 45 0.43 -7.10 -10.92
N THR A 46 -0.36 -6.75 -11.92
CA THR A 46 -0.09 -5.64 -12.82
C THR A 46 -1.23 -4.65 -12.72
N PHE A 47 -0.88 -3.43 -12.38
CA PHE A 47 -1.80 -2.32 -12.23
C PHE A 47 -1.53 -1.30 -13.35
N PHE A 48 -2.59 -0.91 -14.04
CA PHE A 48 -2.56 0.16 -15.03
C PHE A 48 -3.52 1.27 -14.62
N THR A 49 -3.14 2.53 -14.82
CA THR A 49 -4.04 3.67 -14.69
C THR A 49 -3.72 4.73 -15.72
N ALA A 50 -4.75 5.33 -16.31
CA ALA A 50 -4.63 6.51 -17.16
C ALA A 50 -5.92 7.32 -17.05
N ASN A 51 -5.81 8.63 -16.87
CA ASN A 51 -6.94 9.56 -16.81
C ASN A 51 -8.01 9.25 -15.74
N GLU A 52 -7.72 8.36 -14.79
CA GLU A 52 -8.59 8.06 -13.65
C GLU A 52 -8.47 9.15 -12.57
N SER A 53 -9.54 9.36 -11.80
CA SER A 53 -9.48 10.19 -10.60
C SER A 53 -8.63 9.54 -9.51
N SER A 54 -8.10 10.32 -8.57
CA SER A 54 -7.33 9.79 -7.44
C SER A 54 -8.12 8.74 -6.63
N ASP A 55 -9.44 8.92 -6.47
CA ASP A 55 -10.32 7.96 -5.79
C ASP A 55 -10.37 6.60 -6.53
N GLU A 56 -10.58 6.63 -7.85
CA GLU A 56 -10.59 5.43 -8.69
C GLU A 56 -9.24 4.72 -8.68
N LYS A 57 -8.13 5.47 -8.82
CA LYS A 57 -6.77 4.94 -8.76
C LYS A 57 -6.51 4.20 -7.45
N MET A 58 -6.83 4.82 -6.33
CA MET A 58 -6.59 4.25 -5.02
C MET A 58 -7.46 3.01 -4.76
N LYS A 59 -8.73 3.03 -5.18
CA LYS A 59 -9.62 1.85 -5.11
C LYS A 59 -9.09 0.70 -5.96
N LYS A 60 -8.69 0.99 -7.21
CA LYS A 60 -8.12 0.00 -8.14
C LYS A 60 -6.79 -0.56 -7.63
N PHE A 61 -5.99 0.25 -6.93
CA PHE A 61 -4.75 -0.19 -6.28
C PHE A 61 -5.01 -1.12 -5.07
N GLY A 62 -6.22 -1.10 -4.52
CA GLY A 62 -6.64 -1.92 -3.39
C GLY A 62 -6.60 -1.21 -2.04
N LEU A 63 -6.54 0.13 -2.01
CA LEU A 63 -6.66 0.88 -0.76
C LEU A 63 -8.13 0.89 -0.31
N ASP A 64 -8.37 0.60 0.97
CA ASP A 64 -9.66 0.85 1.57
C ASP A 64 -9.92 2.35 1.77
N ALA A 65 -11.17 2.71 2.10
CA ALA A 65 -11.56 4.11 2.25
C ALA A 65 -10.80 4.84 3.37
N SER A 66 -10.41 4.16 4.44
CA SER A 66 -9.66 4.78 5.54
C SER A 66 -8.22 5.08 5.14
N LEU A 67 -7.58 4.17 4.40
CA LEU A 67 -6.25 4.36 3.83
C LEU A 67 -6.25 5.44 2.74
N GLN A 68 -7.30 5.50 1.91
CA GLN A 68 -7.48 6.57 0.91
C GLN A 68 -7.50 7.95 1.57
N VAL A 69 -8.32 8.13 2.61
CA VAL A 69 -8.36 9.36 3.40
C VAL A 69 -6.99 9.62 4.02
N GLY A 70 -6.35 8.58 4.57
CA GLY A 70 -4.99 8.69 5.10
C GLY A 70 -3.98 9.26 4.11
N VAL A 71 -3.98 8.78 2.87
CA VAL A 71 -3.13 9.28 1.80
C VAL A 71 -3.47 10.73 1.43
N LEU A 72 -4.75 11.06 1.25
CA LEU A 72 -5.19 12.39 0.85
C LEU A 72 -4.90 13.48 1.89
N PHE A 73 -4.97 13.13 3.17
CA PHE A 73 -4.69 14.05 4.28
C PHE A 73 -3.23 13.99 4.76
N GLY A 74 -2.37 13.20 4.10
CA GLY A 74 -0.95 13.09 4.45
C GLY A 74 -0.67 12.39 5.79
N LEU A 75 -1.60 11.56 6.27
CA LEU A 75 -1.38 10.70 7.43
C LEU A 75 -0.50 9.50 7.09
N ILE A 76 -0.53 9.06 5.84
CA ILE A 76 0.35 8.03 5.29
C ILE A 76 1.31 8.70 4.32
N ASP A 77 2.61 8.60 4.59
CA ASP A 77 3.61 8.93 3.59
C ASP A 77 3.66 7.81 2.55
N THR A 78 3.32 8.15 1.31
CA THR A 78 3.34 7.21 0.18
C THR A 78 4.70 7.21 -0.52
N GLY A 79 5.61 8.10 -0.12
CA GLY A 79 6.85 8.34 -0.82
C GLY A 79 6.62 8.90 -2.24
N VAL A 80 7.72 9.09 -2.97
CA VAL A 80 7.67 9.59 -4.35
C VAL A 80 7.09 8.54 -5.30
N ASP A 81 7.34 7.26 -5.01
CA ASP A 81 7.03 6.15 -5.91
C ASP A 81 5.52 5.96 -6.09
N PHE A 82 4.72 6.19 -5.04
CA PHE A 82 3.26 6.04 -5.08
C PHE A 82 2.50 7.36 -5.20
N HIS A 83 3.21 8.47 -5.44
CA HIS A 83 2.60 9.79 -5.56
C HIS A 83 1.57 9.89 -6.71
N PHE A 84 1.66 9.01 -7.70
CA PHE A 84 0.68 8.91 -8.80
C PHE A 84 -0.76 8.58 -8.32
N LEU A 85 -0.91 7.98 -7.13
CA LEU A 85 -2.21 7.63 -6.55
C LEU A 85 -3.02 8.86 -6.12
N SER A 86 -2.35 9.92 -5.67
CA SER A 86 -3.01 11.13 -5.17
C SER A 86 -3.06 12.26 -6.21
N ILE A 87 -2.24 12.22 -7.25
CA ILE A 87 -2.25 13.20 -8.34
C ILE A 87 -3.44 12.96 -9.30
N ASN A 88 -4.27 13.99 -9.46
CA ASN A 88 -5.16 14.14 -10.61
C ASN A 88 -4.41 14.82 -11.77
N GLN A 89 -4.74 14.46 -13.03
CA GLN A 89 -4.14 15.10 -14.19
C GLN A 89 -4.33 16.63 -14.10
N SER A 90 -3.23 17.37 -14.15
CA SER A 90 -3.17 18.80 -13.79
C SER A 90 -3.16 19.75 -14.98
N LYS A 91 -3.05 19.24 -16.22
CA LYS A 91 -2.98 20.06 -17.43
C LYS A 91 -3.99 19.58 -18.46
N ASN A 92 -4.75 20.50 -19.02
CA ASN A 92 -5.77 20.27 -20.06
C ASN A 92 -5.22 19.65 -21.37
N GLN A 93 -3.92 19.40 -21.46
CA GLN A 93 -3.22 18.96 -22.68
C GLN A 93 -2.22 17.82 -22.42
N THR A 94 -2.16 17.20 -21.24
CA THR A 94 -1.23 16.09 -20.99
C THR A 94 -1.99 14.88 -20.46
N VAL A 95 -1.90 13.76 -21.16
CA VAL A 95 -2.39 12.45 -20.70
C VAL A 95 -1.25 11.72 -20.03
N SER A 96 -1.34 11.57 -18.71
CA SER A 96 -0.42 10.74 -17.93
C SER A 96 -1.03 9.37 -17.68
N GLY A 97 -0.24 8.33 -17.90
CA GLY A 97 -0.54 6.96 -17.53
C GLY A 97 0.59 6.32 -16.72
N THR A 98 0.25 5.27 -15.98
CA THR A 98 1.17 4.53 -15.12
C THR A 98 0.90 3.04 -15.23
N LEU A 99 1.95 2.28 -15.50
CA LEU A 99 1.99 0.82 -15.42
C LEU A 99 2.86 0.42 -14.24
N MET A 100 2.31 -0.35 -13.33
CA MET A 100 3.03 -0.88 -12.18
C MET A 100 2.95 -2.40 -12.17
N TYR A 101 4.10 -3.04 -12.03
CA TYR A 101 4.21 -4.47 -11.72
C TYR A 101 4.61 -4.62 -10.26
N ARG A 102 3.89 -5.43 -9.49
CA ARG A 102 4.23 -5.77 -8.10
C ARG A 102 4.28 -7.28 -7.94
N TYR A 103 5.15 -7.74 -7.05
CA TYR A 103 5.29 -9.16 -6.76
C TYR A 103 5.59 -9.37 -5.29
N ALA A 104 5.17 -10.52 -4.76
CA ALA A 104 5.49 -11.00 -3.43
C ALA A 104 6.37 -12.25 -3.53
N THR A 105 7.34 -12.37 -2.62
CA THR A 105 8.28 -13.50 -2.56
C THR A 105 8.18 -14.25 -1.24
N THR A 106 7.88 -13.55 -0.16
CA THR A 106 7.88 -14.09 1.19
C THR A 106 6.72 -13.54 1.97
N GLN A 107 6.09 -14.41 2.76
CA GLN A 107 5.07 -14.03 3.72
C GLN A 107 5.51 -14.52 5.09
N GLU A 108 5.49 -13.61 6.07
CA GLU A 108 5.68 -13.94 7.47
C GLU A 108 4.38 -13.68 8.22
N SER A 109 3.95 -14.63 9.04
CA SER A 109 2.72 -14.50 9.82
C SER A 109 2.81 -15.15 11.18
N LEU A 110 2.16 -14.55 12.17
CA LEU A 110 2.00 -15.12 13.49
C LEU A 110 0.89 -16.18 13.50
N VAL A 111 1.07 -17.23 14.29
CA VAL A 111 0.03 -18.25 14.54
C VAL A 111 -1.07 -17.63 15.41
N ILE A 112 -2.18 -17.21 14.78
CA ILE A 112 -3.26 -16.44 15.43
C ILE A 112 -3.83 -17.14 16.67
N ASP A 113 -4.00 -18.47 16.61
CA ASP A 113 -4.52 -19.29 17.71
C ASP A 113 -3.71 -19.14 19.01
N GLN A 114 -2.46 -18.69 18.91
CA GLN A 114 -1.56 -18.50 20.03
C GLN A 114 -1.39 -17.01 20.40
N VAL A 115 -1.70 -16.09 19.48
CA VAL A 115 -1.70 -14.63 19.72
C VAL A 115 -2.88 -14.22 20.59
N ILE A 116 -4.10 -14.70 20.28
CA ILE A 116 -5.33 -14.28 20.97
C ILE A 116 -5.24 -14.53 22.50
N PRO A 117 -4.90 -15.74 22.97
CA PRO A 117 -4.81 -16.00 24.41
C PRO A 117 -3.75 -15.15 25.12
N TYR A 118 -2.68 -14.77 24.41
CA TYR A 118 -1.64 -13.89 24.95
C TYR A 118 -2.21 -12.49 25.21
N LEU A 119 -2.88 -11.90 24.22
CA LEU A 119 -3.46 -10.55 24.32
C LEU A 119 -4.49 -10.47 25.45
N GLU A 120 -5.33 -11.50 25.60
CA GLU A 120 -6.33 -11.60 26.67
C GLU A 120 -5.68 -11.71 28.05
N LYS A 121 -4.68 -12.60 28.20
CA LYS A 121 -4.00 -12.84 29.48
C LYS A 121 -3.33 -11.58 30.04
N PHE A 122 -2.69 -10.80 29.16
CA PHE A 122 -1.94 -9.61 29.57
C PHE A 122 -2.79 -8.34 29.59
N LYS A 123 -4.10 -8.44 29.31
CA LYS A 123 -5.03 -7.30 29.30
C LYS A 123 -4.53 -6.14 28.43
N ILE A 124 -3.76 -6.44 27.37
CA ILE A 124 -3.22 -5.40 26.47
C ILE A 124 -4.36 -4.71 25.71
N LEU A 125 -5.50 -5.40 25.58
CA LEU A 125 -6.75 -4.89 25.04
C LEU A 125 -7.48 -3.90 25.98
N ASN A 126 -6.91 -3.55 27.13
CA ASN A 126 -7.47 -2.53 28.02
C ASN A 126 -7.01 -1.13 27.59
N GLU A 127 -7.84 -0.12 27.89
CA GLU A 127 -7.91 1.22 27.28
C GLU A 127 -6.64 2.13 27.33
N GLU A 128 -5.52 1.66 27.88
CA GLU A 128 -4.33 2.50 28.11
C GLU A 128 -3.24 2.38 27.03
N THR A 129 -3.43 1.58 25.98
CA THR A 129 -2.44 1.47 24.89
C THR A 129 -2.81 2.35 23.69
N ALA A 130 -1.81 3.01 23.10
CA ALA A 130 -1.98 3.81 21.89
C ALA A 130 -2.26 2.94 20.65
N ALA A 131 -1.98 1.65 20.70
CA ALA A 131 -2.22 0.72 19.61
C ALA A 131 -3.67 0.23 19.62
N THR A 132 -4.34 0.26 18.47
CA THR A 132 -5.67 -0.32 18.31
C THR A 132 -5.62 -1.70 17.66
N HIS A 133 -4.54 -2.01 16.94
CA HIS A 133 -4.33 -3.26 16.20
C HIS A 133 -2.92 -3.82 16.44
N VAL A 134 -2.72 -5.10 16.14
CA VAL A 134 -1.42 -5.79 16.17
C VAL A 134 -1.11 -6.28 14.76
N ILE A 135 0.12 -6.07 14.30
CA ILE A 135 0.59 -6.60 13.01
C ILE A 135 0.84 -8.10 13.15
N THR A 136 0.00 -8.92 12.52
CA THR A 136 0.12 -10.40 12.59
C THR A 136 0.61 -11.03 11.31
N LYS A 137 0.69 -10.27 10.22
CA LYS A 137 1.12 -10.78 8.91
C LYS A 137 1.79 -9.66 8.12
N ILE A 138 2.92 -9.98 7.51
CA ILE A 138 3.64 -9.10 6.59
C ILE A 138 3.92 -9.89 5.31
N ILE A 139 3.66 -9.26 4.16
CA ILE A 139 3.99 -9.81 2.85
C ILE A 139 5.13 -8.96 2.29
N TYR A 140 6.25 -9.60 2.03
CA TYR A 140 7.45 -9.00 1.47
C TYR A 140 7.49 -9.21 -0.03
N GLY A 141 8.01 -8.20 -0.73
CA GLY A 141 7.99 -8.17 -2.18
C GLY A 141 8.71 -6.95 -2.72
N GLY A 142 8.44 -6.67 -3.99
CA GLY A 142 8.96 -5.52 -4.70
C GLY A 142 7.99 -5.04 -5.77
N TYR A 143 8.38 -3.96 -6.43
CA TYR A 143 7.61 -3.38 -7.51
C TYR A 143 8.50 -2.67 -8.53
N ALA A 144 7.95 -2.48 -9.72
CA ALA A 144 8.49 -1.65 -10.78
C ALA A 144 7.38 -0.73 -11.29
N ILE A 145 7.68 0.55 -11.48
CA ILE A 145 6.73 1.56 -11.94
C ILE A 145 7.28 2.18 -13.22
N CYS A 146 6.45 2.19 -14.26
CA CYS A 146 6.70 2.87 -15.52
C CYS A 146 5.64 3.95 -15.71
N ARG A 147 6.07 5.20 -15.81
CA ARG A 147 5.21 6.35 -16.06
C ARG A 147 5.42 6.85 -17.48
N PHE A 148 4.32 7.13 -18.16
CA PHE A 148 4.30 7.68 -19.50
C PHE A 148 3.42 8.93 -19.50
N ASP A 149 3.95 10.01 -20.06
CA ASP A 149 3.25 11.27 -20.24
C ASP A 149 3.17 11.54 -21.75
N TYR A 150 1.98 11.86 -22.24
CA TYR A 150 1.72 12.22 -23.64
C TYR A 150 1.11 13.62 -23.68
N ASP A 151 1.78 14.56 -24.34
CA ASP A 151 1.26 15.90 -24.57
C ASP A 151 0.40 15.90 -25.84
N LEU A 152 -0.87 16.27 -25.69
CA LEU A 152 -1.84 16.44 -26.76
C LEU A 152 -1.45 17.62 -27.65
N GLU A 153 -1.42 17.38 -28.96
CA GLU A 153 -1.30 18.46 -29.93
C GLU A 153 -2.63 19.23 -30.07
N GLU A 154 -2.55 20.47 -30.60
CA GLU A 154 -3.70 21.36 -30.73
C GLU A 154 -4.72 20.79 -31.75
N GLY A 155 -5.75 20.11 -31.23
CA GLY A 155 -6.81 19.48 -32.04
C GLY A 155 -7.00 17.98 -31.81
N GLU A 156 -6.08 17.31 -31.09
CA GLU A 156 -6.27 15.92 -30.66
C GLU A 156 -7.31 15.85 -29.52
N LYS A 157 -8.24 14.89 -29.60
CA LYS A 157 -9.24 14.66 -28.55
C LYS A 157 -8.80 13.53 -27.63
N LEU A 158 -8.89 13.78 -26.31
CA LEU A 158 -8.64 12.82 -25.22
C LEU A 158 -9.25 11.42 -25.46
N ALA A 159 -10.42 11.36 -26.09
CA ALA A 159 -11.17 10.13 -26.34
C ALA A 159 -10.48 9.14 -27.31
N GLU A 160 -9.64 9.58 -28.24
CA GLU A 160 -8.93 8.68 -29.18
C GLU A 160 -7.74 7.96 -28.52
N ILE A 161 -7.12 8.59 -27.51
CA ILE A 161 -5.98 8.02 -26.77
C ILE A 161 -6.47 7.02 -25.72
N GLU A 162 -7.61 7.29 -25.07
CA GLU A 162 -8.25 6.37 -24.12
C GLU A 162 -8.65 5.02 -24.72
N VAL A 163 -9.06 5.00 -25.99
CA VAL A 163 -9.40 3.73 -26.68
C VAL A 163 -8.14 2.90 -26.92
N THR A 164 -7.01 3.55 -27.21
CA THR A 164 -5.73 2.87 -27.49
C THR A 164 -5.10 2.32 -26.20
N SER A 165 -5.21 3.04 -25.08
CA SER A 165 -4.68 2.57 -23.79
C SER A 165 -5.46 1.39 -23.20
N ARG A 166 -6.79 1.35 -23.37
CA ARG A 166 -7.63 0.21 -22.95
C ARG A 166 -7.33 -1.09 -23.71
N GLN A 167 -6.75 -1.04 -24.90
CA GLN A 167 -6.35 -2.27 -25.61
C GLN A 167 -5.16 -2.99 -24.97
N ILE A 168 -4.37 -2.30 -24.14
CA ILE A 168 -3.22 -2.87 -23.43
C ILE A 168 -3.67 -3.69 -22.21
N GLU A 169 -4.83 -3.37 -21.60
CA GLU A 169 -5.39 -4.15 -20.47
C GLU A 169 -5.91 -5.54 -20.87
N HIS A 170 -6.06 -5.82 -22.18
CA HIS A 170 -6.68 -7.06 -22.70
C HIS A 170 -5.73 -8.02 -23.45
N THR A 171 -4.41 -7.80 -23.38
CA THR A 171 -3.41 -8.71 -23.98
C THR A 171 -2.57 -9.36 -22.89
#